data_AF-A0A147FCC1-F1
#
_entry.id   AF-A0A147FCC1-F1
#
_cell.length_a   1.000
_cell.length_b   1.000
_cell.length_c   1.000
_cell.angle_alpha   90.00
_cell.angle_beta   90.00
_cell.angle_gamma   90.00
#
_symmetry.space_group_name_H-M   'P 1'
#
loop_
_entity.id
_entity.type
_entity.pdbx_description
1 polymer ?
#
loop_
_entity_poly.entity_id
_entity_poly.type
_entity_poly.pdbx_seq_one_letter_code
_entity_poly.pdbx_strand_id
1 'polypeptide(L)'
;MKHLHDAAVPSRSRRARVALPALLLVAGVVTLSACATPVAGAPTPSPSLSPSASPTASPTPIVTSTPQPEPSESPTSDTPYNGEILVVTSEVRDGALEVTAMVPGVAESGGTCTLTRDDTQESVSVAGTEGKGVTYCGLMSIPVASGEEKVSFHVGYESPQLRALSATATIEPGQ
;
A
#
# COMPACT_ATOMS: atom_id res chain seq x y z
N MET A 1 44.63 32.05 -26.57
CA MET A 1 44.84 31.18 -25.38
C MET A 1 43.56 30.36 -25.24
N LYS A 2 43.48 29.02 -25.36
CA LYS A 2 44.32 27.93 -24.81
C LYS A 2 44.39 27.93 -23.29
N HIS A 3 43.33 27.45 -22.64
CA HIS A 3 43.40 26.70 -21.38
C HIS A 3 42.31 25.62 -21.39
N LEU A 4 42.70 24.37 -21.68
CA LEU A 4 41.91 23.21 -21.30
C LEU A 4 42.12 22.98 -19.80
N HIS A 5 41.04 22.66 -19.08
CA HIS A 5 41.14 21.99 -17.78
C HIS A 5 40.42 20.66 -17.88
N ASP A 6 41.14 19.69 -18.44
CA ASP A 6 40.84 18.27 -18.30
C ASP A 6 41.12 17.86 -16.85
N ALA A 7 40.17 17.18 -16.21
CA ALA A 7 40.22 16.78 -14.81
C ALA A 7 39.76 15.32 -14.70
N ALA A 8 40.68 14.40 -14.98
CA ALA A 8 40.40 12.97 -15.12
C ALA A 8 39.86 12.31 -13.83
N VAL A 9 38.93 11.37 -14.00
CA VAL A 9 38.29 10.57 -12.95
C VAL A 9 39.23 9.46 -12.42
N PRO A 10 39.42 9.34 -11.09
CA PRO A 10 39.93 8.12 -10.46
C PRO A 10 38.78 7.26 -9.91
N SER A 11 38.29 6.31 -10.70
CA SER A 11 37.31 5.30 -10.23
C SER A 11 37.97 4.38 -9.19
N ARG A 12 37.56 4.49 -7.92
CA ARG A 12 38.17 3.74 -6.80
C ARG A 12 37.48 2.41 -6.50
N SER A 13 37.31 1.59 -7.53
CA SER A 13 36.99 0.17 -7.36
C SER A 13 38.16 -0.57 -6.70
N ARG A 14 37.93 -1.17 -5.51
CA ARG A 14 38.57 -2.44 -5.09
C ARG A 14 37.86 -3.10 -3.91
N ARG A 15 37.74 -4.42 -4.02
CA ARG A 15 37.06 -5.35 -3.11
C ARG A 15 37.83 -5.52 -1.80
N ALA A 16 37.11 -5.83 -0.72
CA ALA A 16 37.62 -6.62 0.40
C ALA A 16 36.72 -7.86 0.61
N ARG A 17 37.30 -9.06 0.59
CA ARG A 17 36.62 -10.34 0.90
C ARG A 17 37.34 -10.99 2.09
N VAL A 18 36.84 -10.81 3.31
CA VAL A 18 37.32 -11.47 4.54
C VAL A 18 36.15 -11.49 5.55
N ALA A 19 35.86 -12.51 6.35
CA ALA A 19 35.94 -13.97 6.16
C ALA A 19 35.02 -14.63 7.22
N LEU A 20 34.44 -15.79 6.93
CA LEU A 20 33.96 -16.74 7.97
C LEU A 20 35.17 -17.59 8.43
N PRO A 21 35.22 -18.13 9.67
CA PRO A 21 34.30 -19.22 10.08
C PRO A 21 34.02 -19.38 11.61
N ALA A 22 33.28 -20.46 11.95
CA ALA A 22 33.41 -21.28 13.18
C ALA A 22 32.97 -20.71 14.56
N LEU A 23 32.49 -21.50 15.54
CA LEU A 23 31.89 -22.86 15.61
C LEU A 23 31.28 -23.08 17.03
N LEU A 24 30.49 -24.16 17.21
CA LEU A 24 30.01 -24.78 18.48
C LEU A 24 28.86 -24.08 19.24
N LEU A 25 28.09 -24.75 20.12
CA LEU A 25 27.40 -26.08 20.15
C LEU A 25 26.63 -26.20 21.50
N VAL A 26 25.99 -27.36 21.75
CA VAL A 26 25.14 -27.72 22.94
C VAL A 26 23.71 -27.18 22.82
N ALA A 27 22.60 -27.92 22.63
CA ALA A 27 22.19 -29.35 22.79
C ALA A 27 21.39 -29.67 24.08
N GLY A 28 20.27 -30.39 23.91
CA GLY A 28 19.34 -30.81 24.96
C GLY A 28 18.04 -29.97 25.02
N VAL A 29 16.86 -30.50 25.40
CA VAL A 29 16.50 -31.87 25.80
C VAL A 29 15.05 -32.17 25.31
N VAL A 30 14.73 -33.45 25.06
CA VAL A 30 13.40 -33.94 24.64
C VAL A 30 12.52 -34.30 25.83
N THR A 31 11.23 -33.93 25.80
CA THR A 31 10.17 -34.65 26.54
C THR A 31 8.90 -34.75 25.69
N LEU A 32 8.54 -35.97 25.28
CA LEU A 32 7.16 -36.32 24.90
C LEU A 32 6.42 -36.68 26.19
N SER A 33 5.11 -36.38 26.26
CA SER A 33 4.22 -37.06 27.20
C SER A 33 2.82 -37.17 26.61
N ALA A 34 2.30 -38.39 26.56
CA ALA A 34 0.94 -38.71 26.15
C ALA A 34 0.26 -39.50 27.27
N CYS A 35 -1.01 -39.23 27.52
CA CYS A 35 -1.87 -40.07 28.35
C CYS A 35 -3.17 -40.34 27.58
N ALA A 36 -3.68 -41.58 27.65
CA ALA A 36 -4.78 -42.02 26.82
C ALA A 36 -5.65 -43.06 27.53
N THR A 37 -6.98 -42.86 27.51
CA THR A 37 -8.03 -43.86 27.79
C THR A 37 -8.01 -44.49 29.21
N PRO A 38 -8.91 -45.44 29.56
CA PRO A 38 -10.25 -45.76 29.03
C PRO A 38 -11.36 -45.75 30.12
N VAL A 39 -12.62 -45.96 29.74
CA VAL A 39 -13.41 -47.20 29.99
C VAL A 39 -14.93 -46.95 29.88
N ALA A 40 -15.72 -48.00 29.63
CA ALA A 40 -17.14 -47.92 29.29
C ALA A 40 -18.08 -48.44 30.41
N GLY A 41 -19.37 -48.06 30.33
CA GLY A 41 -20.43 -48.59 31.21
C GLY A 41 -21.85 -48.27 30.69
N ALA A 42 -22.63 -49.32 30.42
CA ALA A 42 -24.07 -49.33 30.11
C ALA A 42 -24.75 -50.34 31.09
N PRO A 43 -26.09 -50.50 31.21
CA PRO A 43 -27.23 -50.10 30.35
C PRO A 43 -28.12 -49.02 31.06
N THR A 44 -29.46 -48.84 30.97
CA THR A 44 -30.62 -49.65 30.52
C THR A 44 -31.82 -48.73 30.19
N PRO A 45 -32.77 -49.08 29.29
CA PRO A 45 -33.76 -48.14 28.77
C PRO A 45 -35.14 -48.18 29.47
N SER A 46 -35.96 -47.15 29.23
CA SER A 46 -37.44 -47.23 29.31
C SER A 46 -38.09 -46.16 28.40
N PRO A 47 -39.21 -46.43 27.71
CA PRO A 47 -39.78 -45.53 26.70
C PRO A 47 -40.96 -44.68 27.20
N SER A 48 -41.24 -43.58 26.48
CA SER A 48 -42.61 -43.03 26.37
C SER A 48 -42.78 -42.25 25.05
N LEU A 49 -44.02 -42.08 24.62
CA LEU A 49 -44.42 -41.54 23.31
C LEU A 49 -44.94 -40.11 23.43
N SER A 50 -44.64 -39.25 22.44
CA SER A 50 -45.65 -38.35 21.85
C SER A 50 -45.14 -37.70 20.55
N PRO A 51 -45.90 -37.71 19.43
CA PRO A 51 -45.55 -36.97 18.22
C PRO A 51 -46.19 -35.57 18.21
N SER A 52 -45.42 -34.51 17.91
CA SER A 52 -46.04 -33.24 17.49
C SER A 52 -45.14 -32.31 16.67
N ALA A 53 -45.72 -31.83 15.57
CA ALA A 53 -45.54 -30.54 14.91
C ALA A 53 -44.14 -29.99 14.52
N SER A 54 -44.01 -29.84 13.19
CA SER A 54 -43.45 -28.67 12.47
C SER A 54 -41.94 -28.61 12.19
N PRO A 55 -41.54 -28.49 10.91
CA PRO A 55 -40.17 -28.13 10.53
C PRO A 55 -39.96 -26.61 10.62
N THR A 56 -39.29 -26.14 11.67
CA THR A 56 -38.78 -24.76 11.72
C THR A 56 -37.79 -24.55 10.57
N ALA A 57 -38.04 -23.56 9.72
CA ALA A 57 -37.18 -23.27 8.58
C ALA A 57 -35.77 -22.84 9.04
N SER A 58 -34.75 -23.31 8.33
CA SER A 58 -33.37 -22.86 8.54
C SER A 58 -33.26 -21.36 8.23
N PRO A 59 -32.61 -20.54 9.09
CA PRO A 59 -32.43 -19.13 8.80
C PRO A 59 -31.46 -18.95 7.64
N THR A 60 -31.96 -18.45 6.51
CA THR A 60 -31.14 -18.01 5.38
C THR A 60 -30.16 -16.93 5.86
N PRO A 61 -28.85 -17.02 5.57
CA PRO A 61 -27.92 -15.97 5.95
C PRO A 61 -28.29 -14.67 5.22
N ILE A 62 -28.68 -13.65 5.98
CA ILE A 62 -28.88 -12.31 5.44
C ILE A 62 -27.50 -11.78 5.06
N VAL A 63 -27.25 -11.62 3.76
CA VAL A 63 -26.08 -10.90 3.27
C VAL A 63 -26.31 -9.42 3.54
N THR A 64 -25.83 -8.95 4.70
CA THR A 64 -25.77 -7.53 5.01
C THR A 64 -24.85 -6.88 4.00
N SER A 65 -25.43 -6.22 3.00
CA SER A 65 -24.69 -5.38 2.06
C SER A 65 -24.04 -4.24 2.84
N THR A 66 -22.72 -4.32 3.03
CA THR A 66 -21.93 -3.22 3.59
C THR A 66 -22.21 -1.96 2.75
N PRO A 67 -22.58 -0.82 3.36
CA PRO A 67 -22.76 0.40 2.58
C PRO A 67 -21.43 0.77 1.91
N GLN A 68 -21.47 0.92 0.59
CA GLN A 68 -20.41 1.56 -0.17
C GLN A 68 -20.22 2.98 0.43
N PRO A 69 -18.98 3.41 0.74
CA PRO A 69 -18.78 4.74 1.29
C PRO A 69 -19.29 5.80 0.30
N GLU A 70 -20.10 6.74 0.78
CA GLU A 70 -20.37 7.96 0.03
C GLU A 70 -19.05 8.73 -0.18
N PRO A 71 -18.87 9.42 -1.33
CA PRO A 71 -17.72 10.29 -1.52
C PRO A 71 -17.78 11.42 -0.50
N SER A 72 -16.88 11.39 0.49
CA SER A 72 -16.78 12.45 1.50
C SER A 72 -16.39 13.75 0.79
N GLU A 73 -17.30 14.72 0.76
CA GLU A 73 -17.01 16.07 0.27
C GLU A 73 -15.83 16.64 1.07
N SER A 74 -14.65 16.72 0.43
CA SER A 74 -13.47 17.27 1.07
C SER A 74 -13.69 18.76 1.33
N PRO A 75 -13.37 19.26 2.54
CA PRO A 75 -13.62 20.65 2.88
C PRO A 75 -12.77 21.56 1.98
N THR A 76 -13.43 22.44 1.22
CA THR A 76 -12.77 23.55 0.52
C THR A 76 -12.01 24.38 1.56
N SER A 77 -10.69 24.26 1.56
CA SER A 77 -9.82 24.77 2.62
C SER A 77 -9.00 25.94 2.10
N ASP A 78 -9.10 27.07 2.81
CA ASP A 78 -8.54 28.39 2.44
C ASP A 78 -7.01 28.47 2.34
N THR A 79 -6.27 27.37 2.52
CA THR A 79 -4.81 27.33 2.32
C THR A 79 -4.49 27.66 0.86
N PRO A 80 -3.77 28.77 0.57
CA PRO A 80 -3.50 29.14 -0.82
C PRO A 80 -2.61 28.14 -1.54
N TYR A 81 -2.82 28.02 -2.85
CA TYR A 81 -1.96 27.27 -3.75
C TYR A 81 -0.63 27.99 -3.92
N ASN A 82 0.49 27.36 -3.52
CA ASN A 82 1.81 28.00 -3.48
C ASN A 82 2.95 27.14 -4.03
N GLY A 83 2.67 26.01 -4.68
CA GLY A 83 3.71 25.12 -5.21
C GLY A 83 3.27 24.27 -6.40
N GLU A 84 4.24 23.80 -7.17
CA GLU A 84 4.08 22.82 -8.25
C GLU A 84 4.54 21.44 -7.76
N ILE A 85 3.96 20.37 -8.29
CA ILE A 85 4.42 18.99 -8.03
C ILE A 85 5.02 18.40 -9.31
N LEU A 86 6.26 17.94 -9.19
CA LEU A 86 6.94 17.21 -10.24
C LEU A 86 6.63 15.71 -10.10
N VAL A 87 5.93 15.14 -11.07
CA VAL A 87 5.86 13.67 -11.24
C VAL A 87 7.24 13.16 -11.64
N VAL A 88 7.73 12.15 -10.94
CA VAL A 88 9.10 11.60 -11.07
C VAL A 88 9.10 10.28 -11.84
N THR A 89 8.12 9.41 -11.55
CA THR A 89 7.83 8.19 -12.34
C THR A 89 6.32 8.03 -12.46
N SER A 90 5.88 7.44 -13.58
CA SER A 90 4.50 7.04 -13.81
C SER A 90 4.45 5.91 -14.83
N GLU A 91 4.06 4.72 -14.40
CA GLU A 91 3.98 3.51 -15.23
C GLU A 91 2.76 2.67 -14.84
N VAL A 92 2.17 1.90 -15.77
CA VAL A 92 1.21 0.85 -15.40
C VAL A 92 1.97 -0.45 -15.21
N ARG A 93 1.79 -1.07 -14.05
CA ARG A 93 2.47 -2.29 -13.62
C ARG A 93 1.49 -3.22 -12.93
N ASP A 94 1.49 -4.50 -13.31
CA ASP A 94 0.72 -5.57 -12.66
C ASP A 94 -0.79 -5.25 -12.44
N GLY A 95 -1.37 -4.38 -13.28
CA GLY A 95 -2.76 -3.94 -13.20
C GLY A 95 -3.01 -2.63 -12.42
N ALA A 96 -1.97 -1.89 -12.04
CA ALA A 96 -2.08 -0.62 -11.32
C ALA A 96 -1.21 0.49 -11.93
N LEU A 97 -1.69 1.73 -11.86
CA LEU A 97 -0.96 2.96 -12.11
C LEU A 97 -0.03 3.22 -10.92
N GLU A 98 1.27 3.04 -11.10
CA GLU A 98 2.32 3.30 -10.11
C GLU A 98 2.97 4.68 -10.38
N VAL A 99 2.86 5.59 -9.41
CA VAL A 99 3.37 6.98 -9.52
C VAL A 99 4.24 7.34 -8.32
N THR A 100 5.36 8.02 -8.58
CA THR A 100 6.13 8.75 -7.55
C THR A 100 6.25 10.22 -7.95
N ALA A 101 6.34 11.11 -6.97
CA ALA A 101 6.37 12.56 -7.19
C ALA A 101 7.22 13.28 -6.13
N MET A 102 7.52 14.55 -6.35
CA MET A 102 8.12 15.43 -5.34
C MET A 102 7.59 16.86 -5.42
N VAL A 103 7.59 17.55 -4.29
CA VAL A 103 7.25 18.97 -4.15
C VAL A 103 8.56 19.77 -4.04
N PRO A 104 9.00 20.51 -5.08
CA PRO A 104 10.28 21.20 -5.05
C PRO A 104 10.28 22.47 -4.19
N GLY A 105 11.40 22.77 -3.54
CA GLY A 105 11.57 23.99 -2.71
C GLY A 105 10.90 23.92 -1.34
N VAL A 106 10.14 22.87 -1.07
CA VAL A 106 9.41 22.59 0.17
C VAL A 106 10.15 21.49 0.91
N ALA A 107 10.31 21.62 2.23
CA ALA A 107 10.88 20.56 3.06
C ALA A 107 10.13 20.54 4.39
N GLU A 108 9.05 19.75 4.42
CA GLU A 108 8.23 19.57 5.61
C GLU A 108 7.72 18.13 5.72
N SER A 109 7.47 17.72 6.96
CA SER A 109 6.92 16.42 7.34
C SER A 109 5.47 16.56 7.81
N GLY A 110 4.64 15.55 7.54
CA GLY A 110 3.24 15.51 7.98
C GLY A 110 2.20 16.06 6.99
N GLY A 111 2.61 16.55 5.82
CA GLY A 111 1.70 16.72 4.69
C GLY A 111 1.41 15.40 3.96
N THR A 112 0.34 15.37 3.18
CA THR A 112 -0.18 14.20 2.45
C THR A 112 -0.05 14.42 0.95
N CYS A 113 0.50 13.45 0.23
CA CYS A 113 0.38 13.38 -1.23
C CYS A 113 -0.83 12.53 -1.61
N THR A 114 -1.58 12.96 -2.63
CA THR A 114 -2.73 12.22 -3.17
C THR A 114 -2.57 12.11 -4.68
N LEU A 115 -2.51 10.89 -5.20
CA LEU A 115 -2.68 10.61 -6.63
C LEU A 115 -4.18 10.51 -6.91
N THR A 116 -4.65 11.13 -7.98
CA THR A 116 -6.05 11.10 -8.43
C THR A 116 -6.10 10.79 -9.91
N ARG A 117 -6.96 9.83 -10.31
CA ARG A 117 -7.32 9.58 -11.71
C ARG A 117 -8.32 10.64 -12.19
N ASP A 118 -8.02 11.30 -13.31
CA ASP A 118 -8.87 12.38 -13.83
C ASP A 118 -10.24 11.88 -14.33
N ASP A 119 -10.29 10.62 -14.79
CA ASP A 119 -11.44 10.03 -15.47
C ASP A 119 -12.42 9.33 -14.51
N THR A 120 -11.91 8.60 -13.51
CA THR A 120 -12.73 7.93 -12.48
C THR A 120 -12.91 8.75 -11.21
N GLN A 121 -12.07 9.77 -10.98
CA GLN A 121 -11.89 10.46 -9.69
C GLN A 121 -11.52 9.51 -8.53
N GLU A 122 -11.03 8.30 -8.84
CA GLU A 122 -10.42 7.40 -7.87
C GLU A 122 -9.09 7.97 -7.40
N SER A 123 -8.80 7.88 -6.11
CA SER A 123 -7.61 8.48 -5.50
C SER A 123 -6.98 7.60 -4.42
N VAL A 124 -5.66 7.70 -4.27
CA VAL A 124 -4.91 7.08 -3.17
C VAL A 124 -3.97 8.11 -2.54
N SER A 125 -3.85 8.07 -1.21
CA SER A 125 -3.04 9.02 -0.45
C SER A 125 -1.90 8.33 0.31
N VAL A 126 -0.75 8.99 0.35
CA VAL A 126 0.45 8.57 1.10
C VAL A 126 1.04 9.74 1.88
N ALA A 127 1.71 9.47 2.99
CA ALA A 127 2.41 10.50 3.75
C ALA A 127 3.60 11.05 2.94
N GLY A 128 3.70 12.38 2.86
CA GLY A 128 4.86 13.06 2.31
C GLY A 128 6.07 12.91 3.24
N THR A 129 7.21 12.57 2.66
CA THR A 129 8.47 12.35 3.39
C THR A 129 9.42 13.53 3.17
N GLU A 130 9.78 14.20 4.26
CA GLU A 130 10.69 15.35 4.25
C GLU A 130 12.08 14.98 3.69
N GLY A 131 12.58 15.81 2.77
CA GLY A 131 13.90 15.68 2.16
C GLY A 131 14.64 17.01 2.13
N LYS A 132 15.85 17.01 1.56
CA LYS A 132 16.70 18.22 1.54
C LYS A 132 16.22 19.24 0.51
N GLY A 133 15.26 20.08 0.90
CA GLY A 133 14.67 21.12 0.05
C GLY A 133 13.65 20.58 -0.97
N VAL A 134 13.18 19.35 -0.78
CA VAL A 134 12.07 18.72 -1.50
C VAL A 134 11.29 17.85 -0.51
N THR A 135 9.96 17.76 -0.65
CA THR A 135 9.16 16.72 0.02
C THR A 135 8.85 15.63 -1.00
N TYR A 136 9.19 14.38 -0.69
CA TYR A 136 8.95 13.24 -1.56
C TYR A 136 7.56 12.63 -1.32
N CYS A 137 6.81 12.40 -2.39
CA CYS A 137 5.67 11.50 -2.37
C CYS A 137 6.17 10.07 -2.54
N GLY A 138 5.75 9.18 -1.63
CA GLY A 138 6.00 7.75 -1.76
C GLY A 138 5.30 7.14 -2.99
N LEU A 139 5.49 5.84 -3.20
CA LEU A 139 4.80 5.10 -4.24
C LEU A 139 3.29 5.13 -4.01
N MET A 140 2.57 5.79 -4.92
CA MET A 140 1.12 5.81 -4.99
C MET A 140 0.69 4.80 -6.05
N SER A 141 -0.31 3.97 -5.74
CA SER A 141 -0.78 2.88 -6.61
C SER A 141 -2.31 2.85 -6.65
N ILE A 142 -2.89 2.98 -7.84
CA ILE A 142 -4.35 2.93 -8.09
C ILE A 142 -4.62 1.86 -9.17
N PRO A 143 -5.63 1.00 -9.05
CA PRO A 143 -5.97 0.03 -10.09
C PRO A 143 -6.28 0.68 -11.45
N VAL A 144 -5.90 -0.03 -12.51
CA VAL A 144 -6.21 0.29 -13.91
C VAL A 144 -7.04 -0.86 -14.47
N ALA A 145 -8.17 -0.55 -15.10
CA ALA A 145 -9.04 -1.56 -15.65
C ALA A 145 -8.44 -2.18 -16.92
N SER A 146 -8.62 -3.50 -17.08
CA SER A 146 -8.10 -4.22 -18.24
C SER A 146 -8.74 -3.72 -19.54
N GLY A 147 -7.92 -3.16 -20.44
CA GLY A 147 -8.37 -2.61 -21.72
C GLY A 147 -8.49 -1.07 -21.75
N GLU A 148 -8.07 -0.37 -20.70
CA GLU A 148 -7.91 1.09 -20.76
C GLU A 148 -6.71 1.45 -21.65
N GLU A 149 -6.96 2.06 -22.81
CA GLU A 149 -5.89 2.46 -23.75
C GLU A 149 -5.08 3.67 -23.27
N LYS A 150 -5.62 4.43 -22.29
CA LYS A 150 -5.08 5.73 -21.88
C LYS A 150 -5.57 6.11 -20.47
N VAL A 151 -4.64 6.38 -19.55
CA VAL A 151 -4.94 6.73 -18.16
C VAL A 151 -4.41 8.14 -17.86
N SER A 152 -5.32 9.06 -17.52
CA SER A 152 -5.01 10.44 -17.13
C SER A 152 -5.07 10.62 -15.62
N PHE A 153 -4.12 11.35 -15.05
CA PHE A 153 -4.02 11.54 -13.60
C PHE A 153 -3.32 12.85 -13.23
N HIS A 154 -3.54 13.30 -12.01
CA HIS A 154 -2.76 14.34 -11.36
C HIS A 154 -2.32 13.90 -9.96
N VAL A 155 -1.29 14.55 -9.41
CA VAL A 155 -0.90 14.42 -8.00
C VAL A 155 -1.14 15.75 -7.31
N GLY A 156 -1.79 15.72 -6.13
CA GLY A 156 -1.89 16.82 -5.19
C GLY A 156 -1.03 16.61 -3.96
N TYR A 157 -0.70 17.72 -3.28
CA TYR A 157 -0.06 17.72 -1.96
C TYR A 157 -0.73 18.75 -1.06
N GLU A 158 -0.98 18.35 0.17
CA GLU A 158 -1.65 19.15 1.19
C GLU A 158 -0.90 19.09 2.51
N SER A 159 -0.61 20.25 3.08
CA SER A 159 -0.12 20.43 4.45
C SER A 159 -0.84 21.62 5.11
N PRO A 160 -0.64 21.84 6.43
CA PRO A 160 -1.15 23.04 7.11
C PRO A 160 -0.59 24.37 6.55
N GLN A 161 0.46 24.33 5.73
CA GLN A 161 1.15 25.51 5.19
C GLN A 161 1.04 25.62 3.65
N LEU A 162 0.74 24.54 2.95
CA LEU A 162 0.85 24.45 1.50
C LEU A 162 -0.28 23.64 0.85
N ARG A 163 -0.76 24.14 -0.30
CA ARG A 163 -1.35 23.31 -1.36
C ARG A 163 -0.49 23.37 -2.62
N ALA A 164 -0.27 22.22 -3.24
CA ALA A 164 0.41 22.08 -4.52
C ALA A 164 -0.28 21.00 -5.38
N LEU A 165 -0.11 21.08 -6.71
CA LEU A 165 -0.66 20.13 -7.67
C LEU A 165 0.35 19.94 -8.81
N SER A 166 0.32 18.79 -9.48
CA SER A 166 1.00 18.60 -10.76
C SER A 166 0.13 19.14 -11.90
N ALA A 167 0.71 19.26 -13.09
CA ALA A 167 -0.11 19.20 -14.31
C ALA A 167 -0.80 17.81 -14.40
N THR A 168 -1.93 17.73 -15.11
CA THR A 168 -2.44 16.44 -15.60
C THR A 168 -1.36 15.78 -16.46
N ALA A 169 -0.98 14.57 -16.07
CA ALA A 169 -0.16 13.67 -16.86
C ALA A 169 -1.06 12.61 -17.50
N THR A 170 -0.55 11.93 -18.52
CA THR A 170 -1.27 10.84 -19.18
C THR A 170 -0.29 9.80 -19.67
N ILE A 171 -0.60 8.53 -19.44
CA ILE A 171 0.17 7.39 -19.95
C ILE A 171 -0.72 6.45 -20.77
N GLU A 172 -0.11 5.81 -21.76
CA GLU A 172 -0.68 4.70 -22.51
C GLU A 172 -0.18 3.41 -21.83
N PRO A 173 -1.06 2.57 -21.25
CA PRO A 173 -0.62 1.33 -20.61
C PRO A 173 0.04 0.40 -21.62
N GLY A 174 1.22 -0.12 -21.28
CA GLY A 174 1.99 -0.99 -22.17
C GLY A 174 1.26 -2.29 -22.49
N GLN A 175 1.27 -2.70 -23.77
CA GLN A 175 0.71 -3.96 -24.27
C GLN A 175 1.70 -5.13 -24.12
#